data_AF-A0A3S1S7N8-F1
#
_entry.id   AF-A0A3S1S7N8-F1
#
_cell.length_a   1.000
_cell.length_b   1.000
_cell.length_c   1.000
_cell.angle_alpha   90.00
_cell.angle_beta   90.00
_cell.angle_gamma   90.00
#
_symmetry.space_group_name_H-M   'P 1'
#
loop_
_entity.id
_entity.type
_entity.pdbx_description
1 polymer ?
#
loop_
_entity_poly.entity_id
_entity_poly.type
_entity_poly.pdbx_seq_one_letter_code
_entity_poly.pdbx_strand_id
1 'polypeptide(L)'
;IAHYWSRSRNALWKKGETSGNFQQVVEMRTDCDQDAIWLRVKVLGHDATCHTGRRSCFYRTVGLNDGKATLAGDGSRPLFDAEETYRKPV
;
A
#
# COMPACT_ATOMS: atom_id res chain seq x y z
N ILE A 1 4.23 8.97 -11.60
CA ILE A 1 3.60 8.66 -10.29
C ILE A 1 2.54 7.59 -10.54
N ALA A 2 2.47 6.54 -9.71
CA ALA A 2 1.50 5.47 -9.88
C ALA A 2 0.06 5.99 -9.65
N HIS A 3 -0.83 5.62 -10.55
CA HIS A 3 -2.27 5.85 -10.44
C HIS A 3 -2.97 4.50 -10.49
N TYR A 4 -4.07 4.39 -9.77
CA TYR A 4 -4.89 3.19 -9.70
C TYR A 4 -6.35 3.56 -9.94
N TRP A 5 -7.12 2.60 -10.45
CA TRP A 5 -8.57 2.72 -10.45
C TRP A 5 -9.13 2.32 -9.08
N SER A 6 -9.74 3.26 -8.37
CA SER A 6 -10.44 2.95 -7.12
C SER A 6 -11.84 2.42 -7.44
N ARG A 7 -12.06 1.12 -7.21
CA ARG A 7 -13.37 0.49 -7.45
C ARG A 7 -14.48 1.09 -6.58
N SER A 8 -14.19 1.44 -5.33
CA SER A 8 -15.18 2.02 -4.42
C SER A 8 -15.49 3.48 -4.72
N ARG A 9 -14.53 4.25 -5.25
CA ARG A 9 -14.74 5.64 -5.69
C ARG A 9 -15.21 5.74 -7.14
N ASN A 10 -15.15 4.64 -7.89
CA ASN A 10 -15.41 4.57 -9.32
C ASN A 10 -14.66 5.66 -10.10
N ALA A 11 -13.38 5.86 -9.77
CA ALA A 11 -12.57 6.95 -10.31
C ALA A 11 -11.07 6.59 -10.33
N LEU A 12 -10.34 7.25 -11.22
CA LEU A 12 -8.87 7.23 -11.22
C LEU A 12 -8.37 7.97 -9.96
N TRP A 13 -7.37 7.40 -9.30
CA TRP A 13 -6.80 7.94 -8.08
C TRP A 13 -5.27 7.91 -8.14
N LYS A 14 -4.64 9.02 -7.81
CA LYS A 14 -3.18 9.12 -7.74
C LYS A 14 -2.72 8.71 -6.34
N LYS A 15 -1.95 7.63 -6.27
CA LYS A 15 -1.49 7.10 -4.98
C LYS A 15 -0.70 8.16 -4.22
N GLY A 16 -1.16 8.50 -3.02
CA GLY A 16 -0.52 9.48 -2.14
C GLY A 16 -1.15 10.88 -2.15
N GLU A 17 -2.20 11.13 -2.93
CA GLU A 17 -2.87 12.46 -2.99
C GLU A 17 -3.25 13.04 -1.63
N THR A 18 -3.70 12.20 -0.70
CA THR A 18 -4.06 12.64 0.65
C THR A 18 -2.87 12.61 1.62
N SER A 19 -2.04 11.56 1.57
CA SER A 19 -1.01 11.32 2.60
C SER A 19 0.38 11.84 2.25
N GLY A 20 0.59 12.38 1.05
CA GLY A 20 1.92 12.73 0.52
C GLY A 20 2.80 11.52 0.18
N ASN A 21 2.36 10.30 0.47
CA ASN A 21 3.13 9.08 0.21
C ASN A 21 2.95 8.62 -1.24
N PHE A 22 3.54 9.40 -2.15
CA PHE A 22 3.51 9.16 -3.58
C PHE A 22 4.40 7.96 -3.97
N GLN A 23 3.98 7.24 -5.01
CA GLN A 23 4.79 6.18 -5.61
C GLN A 23 5.37 6.67 -6.94
N GLN A 24 6.64 7.05 -6.94
CA GLN A 24 7.39 7.39 -8.14
C GLN A 24 7.79 6.11 -8.87
N VAL A 25 7.19 5.85 -10.03
CA VAL A 25 7.50 4.68 -10.86
C VAL A 25 8.93 4.80 -11.39
N VAL A 26 9.74 3.78 -11.15
CA VAL A 26 11.12 3.68 -11.65
C VAL A 26 11.25 2.65 -12.77
N GLU A 27 10.37 1.65 -12.78
CA GLU A 27 10.31 0.60 -13.81
C GLU A 27 8.90 0.01 -13.86
N MET A 28 8.51 -0.44 -15.05
CA MET A 28 7.26 -1.14 -15.32
C MET A 28 7.57 -2.42 -16.08
N ARG A 29 7.06 -3.55 -15.61
CA ARG A 29 7.07 -4.84 -16.31
C ARG A 29 5.65 -5.34 -16.51
N THR A 30 5.48 -6.27 -17.43
CA THR A 30 4.21 -6.97 -17.67
C THR A 30 4.44 -8.48 -17.63
N ASP A 31 3.39 -9.25 -17.36
CA ASP A 31 3.41 -10.71 -17.50
C ASP A 31 3.32 -11.19 -18.96
N CYS A 32 3.21 -12.50 -19.19
CA CYS A 32 3.39 -13.12 -20.50
C CYS A 32 2.23 -12.88 -21.47
N ASP A 33 1.01 -12.78 -20.97
CA ASP A 33 -0.23 -12.49 -21.71
C ASP A 33 -0.67 -11.03 -21.59
N GLN A 34 0.10 -10.21 -20.87
CA GLN A 34 0.02 -8.75 -20.86
C GLN A 34 -1.25 -8.21 -20.20
N ASP A 35 -1.78 -8.91 -19.20
CA ASP A 35 -2.95 -8.49 -18.43
C ASP A 35 -2.62 -8.00 -17.01
N ALA A 36 -1.36 -8.19 -16.56
CA ALA A 36 -0.87 -7.67 -15.29
C ALA A 36 0.39 -6.84 -15.42
N ILE A 37 0.44 -5.73 -14.66
CA ILE A 37 1.60 -4.84 -14.58
C ILE A 37 2.29 -4.95 -13.22
N TRP A 38 3.61 -5.13 -13.22
CA TRP A 38 4.46 -4.97 -12.04
C TRP A 38 5.18 -3.62 -12.06
N LEU A 39 4.88 -2.78 -11.07
CA LEU A 39 5.53 -1.49 -10.86
C LEU A 39 6.61 -1.59 -9.81
N ARG A 40 7.86 -1.28 -10.17
CA ARG A 40 8.89 -0.94 -9.19
C ARG A 40 8.83 0.55 -8.95
N VAL A 41 8.75 0.95 -7.68
CA VAL A 41 8.51 2.34 -7.28
C VAL A 41 9.43 2.79 -6.15
N LYS A 42 9.81 4.07 -6.16
CA LYS A 42 10.33 4.78 -4.99
C LYS A 42 9.16 5.43 -4.26
N VAL A 43 9.00 5.13 -2.97
CA VAL A 43 7.95 5.74 -2.14
C VAL A 43 8.49 7.07 -1.59
N LEU A 44 7.71 8.13 -1.73
CA LEU A 44 8.02 9.46 -1.19
C LEU A 44 7.28 9.67 0.14
N GLY A 45 7.55 10.80 0.82
CA GLY A 45 6.92 11.14 2.09
C GLY A 45 7.43 10.27 3.24
N HIS A 46 6.51 9.71 4.04
CA HIS A 46 6.81 8.88 5.20
C HIS A 46 7.30 7.47 4.86
N ASP A 47 7.52 7.21 3.57
CA ASP A 47 7.96 5.91 3.08
C ASP A 47 6.94 4.78 3.34
N ALA A 48 5.64 5.12 3.48
CA ALA A 48 4.57 4.18 3.77
C ALA A 48 3.58 4.01 2.60
N THR A 49 3.27 2.76 2.22
CA THR A 49 2.29 2.49 1.16
C THR A 49 0.90 2.23 1.71
N CYS A 50 0.79 1.65 2.92
CA CYS A 50 -0.47 1.27 3.52
C CYS A 50 -1.11 2.46 4.26
N HIS A 51 -2.45 2.53 4.24
CA HIS A 51 -3.20 3.53 4.98
C HIS A 51 -3.10 3.35 6.51
N THR A 52 -2.59 2.22 7.01
CA THR A 52 -2.37 1.95 8.44
C THR A 52 -1.04 2.47 8.96
N GLY A 53 -0.32 3.28 8.18
CA GLY A 53 1.01 3.76 8.55
C GLY A 53 2.16 2.88 8.06
N ARG A 54 1.91 1.66 7.58
CA ARG A 54 2.98 0.67 7.34
C ARG A 54 3.60 0.75 5.95
N ARG A 55 4.85 0.29 5.85
CA ARG A 55 5.60 0.27 4.58
C ARG A 55 4.85 -0.48 3.47
N SER A 56 4.35 -1.67 3.79
CA SER A 56 3.62 -2.56 2.89
C SER A 56 2.23 -2.85 3.45
N CYS A 57 1.26 -3.12 2.58
CA CYS A 57 -0.03 -3.69 2.99
C CYS A 57 0.13 -5.14 3.50
N PHE A 58 1.19 -5.83 3.05
CA PHE A 58 1.49 -7.22 3.39
C PHE A 58 2.33 -7.32 4.68
N TYR A 59 1.89 -6.66 5.74
CA TYR A 59 2.56 -6.66 7.06
C TYR A 59 2.04 -7.76 8.00
N ARG A 60 1.10 -8.57 7.53
CA ARG A 60 0.57 -9.72 8.28
C ARG A 60 1.02 -11.00 7.62
N THR A 61 1.44 -11.95 8.43
CA THR A 61 1.92 -13.27 8.02
C THR A 61 0.93 -14.34 8.49
N VAL A 62 0.81 -15.40 7.70
CA VAL A 62 0.03 -16.58 8.06
C VAL A 62 0.99 -17.62 8.60
N GLY A 63 0.76 -18.07 9.83
CA GLY A 63 1.49 -19.15 10.49
C GLY A 63 0.62 -20.39 10.66
N LEU A 64 1.23 -21.48 11.13
CA LEU A 64 0.54 -22.69 11.54
C LEU A 64 0.87 -22.98 13.00
N ASN A 65 -0.15 -23.20 13.83
CA ASN A 65 -0.01 -23.67 15.21
C ASN A 65 -0.97 -24.84 15.43
N ASP A 66 -0.45 -26.01 15.81
CA ASP A 66 -1.21 -27.25 15.98
C ASP A 66 -2.15 -27.57 14.79
N GLY A 67 -1.64 -27.40 13.57
CA GLY A 67 -2.40 -27.64 12.33
C GLY A 67 -3.47 -26.58 12.02
N LYS A 68 -3.58 -25.51 12.81
CA LYS A 68 -4.51 -24.39 12.58
C LYS A 68 -3.76 -23.17 12.04
N ALA A 69 -4.34 -22.52 11.03
CA ALA A 69 -3.82 -21.26 10.52
C ALA A 69 -3.96 -20.15 11.56
N THR A 70 -2.89 -19.41 11.80
CA THR A 70 -2.85 -18.24 12.69
C THR A 70 -2.41 -17.01 11.91
N LEU A 71 -2.88 -15.83 12.33
CA LEU A 71 -2.50 -14.56 11.71
C LEU A 71 -1.63 -13.79 12.70
N ALA A 72 -0.43 -13.42 12.28
CA ALA A 72 0.51 -12.61 13.06
C ALA A 72 0.92 -11.35 12.28
N GLY A 73 1.42 -10.34 13.00
CA GLY A 73 2.11 -9.22 12.37
C GLY A 73 3.58 -9.56 12.11
N ASP A 74 4.17 -8.96 11.08
CA ASP A 74 5.60 -9.06 10.75
C ASP A 74 6.52 -8.25 11.70
N GLY A 75 5.97 -7.72 12.80
CA GLY A 75 6.70 -6.86 13.74
C GLY A 75 6.93 -5.42 13.26
N SER A 76 6.53 -5.06 12.04
CA SER A 76 6.65 -3.68 11.57
C SER A 76 5.84 -2.71 12.43
N ARG A 77 6.26 -1.45 12.46
CA ARG A 77 5.55 -0.37 13.16
C ARG A 77 4.99 0.63 12.15
N PRO A 78 3.89 1.34 12.46
CA PRO A 78 3.45 2.49 11.68
C PRO A 78 4.56 3.53 11.55
N LEU A 79 4.71 4.10 10.34
CA LEU A 79 5.66 5.15 9.99
C LEU A 79 5.03 6.56 10.06
N PHE A 80 3.70 6.63 10.16
CA PHE A 80 2.95 7.88 10.32
C PHE A 80 1.64 7.61 11.07
N ASP A 81 1.04 8.67 11.63
CA ASP A 81 -0.28 8.61 12.25
C ASP A 81 -1.39 8.62 11.19
N ALA A 82 -2.06 7.49 11.02
CA ALA A 82 -3.11 7.31 10.04
C ALA A 82 -4.38 8.10 10.36
N GLU A 83 -4.74 8.22 11.64
CA GLU A 83 -5.94 8.92 12.08
C GLU A 83 -5.80 10.41 11.80
N GLU A 84 -4.64 10.98 12.13
CA GLU A 84 -4.34 12.38 11.82
C GLU A 84 -4.31 12.64 10.31
N THR A 85 -3.61 11.80 9.56
CA THR A 85 -3.38 12.00 8.12
C THR A 85 -4.65 11.90 7.27
N TYR A 86 -5.60 11.04 7.65
CA TYR A 86 -6.81 10.80 6.88
C TYR A 86 -8.08 11.42 7.49
N ARG A 87 -7.95 12.20 8.57
CA ARG A 87 -9.06 12.94 9.17
C ARG A 87 -9.67 13.87 8.11
N LYS A 88 -10.98 13.73 7.86
CA LYS A 88 -11.70 14.69 7.03
C LYS A 88 -11.75 16.04 7.76
N PRO A 89 -11.45 17.17 7.10
CA PRO A 89 -11.73 18.47 7.69
C PRO A 89 -13.24 18.56 7.97
N VAL A 90 -13.57 19.12 9.14
CA VAL A 90 -14.95 19.44 9.55
C VAL A 90 -15.48 20.58 8.70
#